data_AF-A0A1G3UC03-F1
#
_entry.id   AF-A0A1G3UC03-F1
#
_cell.length_a   1.000
_cell.length_b   1.000
_cell.length_c   1.000
_cell.angle_alpha   90.00
_cell.angle_beta   90.00
_cell.angle_gamma   90.00
#
_symmetry.space_group_name_H-M   'P 1'
#
loop_
_entity.id
_entity.type
_entity.pdbx_description
1 polymer ?
#
loop_
_entity_poly.entity_id
_entity_poly.type
_entity_poly.pdbx_seq_one_letter_code
_entity_poly.pdbx_strand_id
1 'polypeptide(L)'
;MVQNSVIYNETLLISRAMTKCEGTPQRELILQNRNGEDLKALVFENSQEFIEYIHELGLHVEHKESTVNLQNFSTTILTLKTTCFKVDFNDNFATIAPLK
;
A
#
# COMPACT_ATOMS: atom_id res chain seq x y z
N MET A 1 -28.93 -6.98 -28.26
CA MET A 1 -28.24 -8.23 -27.88
C MET A 1 -27.76 -8.06 -26.45
N VAL A 2 -28.19 -8.93 -25.54
CA VAL A 2 -27.84 -8.88 -24.10
C VAL A 2 -26.51 -9.63 -23.93
N GLN A 3 -25.49 -8.98 -23.39
CA GLN A 3 -24.21 -9.64 -23.09
C GLN A 3 -24.37 -10.54 -21.86
N ASN A 4 -24.09 -11.83 -22.03
CA ASN A 4 -24.10 -12.80 -20.94
C ASN A 4 -22.95 -12.49 -19.97
N SER A 5 -23.27 -12.14 -18.73
CA SER A 5 -22.32 -12.07 -17.62
C SER A 5 -21.86 -13.49 -17.28
N VAL A 6 -20.59 -13.80 -17.50
CA VAL A 6 -19.98 -15.05 -17.03
C VAL A 6 -19.67 -14.86 -15.55
N ILE A 7 -20.32 -15.65 -14.69
CA ILE A 7 -20.06 -15.65 -13.25
C ILE A 7 -18.80 -16.50 -13.00
N TYR A 8 -17.68 -15.84 -12.72
CA TYR A 8 -16.46 -16.50 -12.27
C TYR A 8 -16.58 -16.78 -10.77
N ASN A 9 -16.62 -18.06 -10.41
CA ASN A 9 -16.72 -18.50 -9.03
C ASN A 9 -15.30 -18.77 -8.50
N GLU A 10 -14.56 -17.71 -8.22
CA GLU A 10 -13.19 -17.80 -7.70
C GLU A 10 -13.20 -17.85 -6.17
N THR A 11 -12.58 -18.89 -5.61
CA THR A 11 -12.35 -18.97 -4.16
C THR A 11 -11.03 -18.27 -3.85
N LEU A 12 -11.09 -16.99 -3.49
CA LEU A 12 -9.91 -16.22 -3.09
C LEU A 12 -9.45 -16.69 -1.70
N LEU A 13 -8.33 -17.43 -1.65
CA LEU A 13 -7.71 -17.83 -0.38
C LEU A 13 -6.93 -16.64 0.19
N ILE A 14 -7.60 -15.84 1.01
CA ILE A 14 -7.01 -14.67 1.66
C ILE A 14 -6.17 -15.14 2.85
N SER A 15 -4.88 -14.77 2.86
CA SER A 15 -3.97 -15.02 3.99
C SER A 15 -4.58 -14.48 5.30
N ARG A 16 -4.39 -15.15 6.44
CA ARG A 16 -4.88 -14.65 7.75
C ARG A 16 -4.39 -13.24 8.10
N ALA A 17 -3.29 -12.79 7.49
CA ALA A 17 -2.76 -11.43 7.66
C ALA A 17 -3.51 -10.37 6.84
N MET A 18 -4.31 -10.78 5.86
CA MET A 18 -5.13 -9.91 5.03
C MET A 18 -6.57 -9.92 5.54
N THR A 19 -6.76 -9.41 6.77
CA THR A 19 -8.10 -9.22 7.32
C THR A 19 -8.85 -8.18 6.51
N LYS A 20 -10.13 -8.44 6.20
CA LYS A 20 -10.99 -7.42 5.60
C LYS A 20 -11.06 -6.23 6.55
N CYS A 21 -10.73 -5.06 6.04
CA CYS A 21 -10.84 -3.81 6.79
C CYS A 21 -12.15 -3.10 6.44
N GLU A 22 -12.69 -2.37 7.42
CA GLU A 22 -13.81 -1.45 7.22
C GLU A 22 -13.30 -0.02 7.34
N GLY A 23 -13.93 0.90 6.61
CA GLY A 23 -13.60 2.31 6.65
C GLY A 23 -13.96 3.02 5.37
N THR A 24 -13.80 4.34 5.39
CA THR A 24 -14.07 5.21 4.24
C THR A 24 -12.77 5.53 3.49
N PRO A 25 -12.73 5.33 2.16
CA PRO A 25 -11.58 5.72 1.35
C PRO A 25 -11.28 7.22 1.51
N GLN A 26 -10.01 7.53 1.76
CA GLN A 26 -9.50 8.91 1.78
C GLN A 26 -8.92 9.27 0.40
N ARG A 27 -8.08 10.31 0.36
CA ARG A 27 -7.38 10.74 -0.87
C ARG A 27 -6.62 9.57 -1.50
N GLU A 28 -6.92 9.29 -2.75
CA GLU A 28 -6.32 8.20 -3.51
C GLU A 28 -5.01 8.59 -4.20
N LEU A 29 -4.11 7.62 -4.31
CA LEU A 29 -2.99 7.61 -5.24
C LEU A 29 -3.44 6.91 -6.53
N ILE A 30 -3.22 7.53 -7.68
CA ILE A 30 -3.55 6.97 -9.00
C ILE A 30 -2.24 6.59 -9.69
N LEU A 31 -2.05 5.30 -9.92
CA LEU A 31 -0.92 4.75 -10.68
C LEU A 31 -1.38 4.38 -12.08
N GLN A 32 -0.68 4.86 -13.10
CA GLN A 32 -1.01 4.54 -14.49
C GLN A 32 -0.63 3.08 -14.78
N ASN A 33 -1.57 2.32 -15.31
CA ASN A 33 -1.37 0.93 -15.70
C ASN A 33 -1.26 0.84 -17.22
N ARG A 34 -0.03 0.81 -17.74
CA ARG A 34 0.20 0.84 -19.20
C ARG A 34 0.21 -0.54 -19.85
N ASN A 35 0.55 -1.59 -19.10
CA ASN A 35 0.77 -2.93 -19.65
C ASN A 35 -0.13 -4.01 -19.01
N GLY A 36 -1.16 -3.62 -18.25
CA GLY A 36 -2.01 -4.59 -17.53
C GLY A 36 -1.25 -5.33 -16.42
N GLU A 37 -0.25 -4.69 -15.81
CA GLU A 37 0.64 -5.33 -14.84
C GLU A 37 -0.01 -5.45 -13.46
N ASP A 38 0.29 -6.49 -12.70
CA ASP A 38 -0.28 -6.62 -11.36
C ASP A 38 0.09 -5.45 -10.43
N LEU A 39 -0.65 -5.30 -9.33
CA LEU A 39 -0.44 -4.22 -8.35
C LEU A 39 1.01 -4.16 -7.84
N LYS A 40 1.68 -5.30 -7.68
CA LYS A 40 3.04 -5.35 -7.15
C LYS A 40 4.02 -4.76 -8.17
N ALA A 41 3.85 -5.08 -9.44
CA ALA A 41 4.61 -4.51 -10.53
C ALA A 41 4.36 -2.99 -10.63
N LEU A 42 3.10 -2.55 -10.62
CA LEU A 42 2.77 -1.11 -10.65
C LEU A 42 3.38 -0.32 -9.49
N VAL A 43 3.31 -0.85 -8.26
CA VAL A 43 3.93 -0.22 -7.10
C VAL A 43 5.46 -0.18 -7.23
N PHE A 44 6.07 -1.19 -7.86
CA PHE A 44 7.51 -1.21 -8.09
C PHE A 44 7.94 -0.18 -9.14
N GLU A 45 7.23 -0.10 -10.26
CA GLU A 45 7.48 0.88 -11.33
C GLU A 45 7.29 2.33 -10.84
N ASN A 46 6.30 2.56 -9.97
CA ASN A 46 5.97 3.87 -9.42
C ASN A 46 6.40 3.99 -7.94
N SER A 47 7.51 3.33 -7.57
CA SER A 47 7.95 3.19 -6.17
C SER A 47 8.17 4.52 -5.46
N GLN A 48 8.69 5.53 -6.15
CA GLN A 48 8.89 6.86 -5.57
C GLN A 48 7.56 7.51 -5.18
N GLU A 49 6.60 7.56 -6.11
CA GLU A 49 5.26 8.13 -5.88
C GLU A 49 4.52 7.38 -4.76
N PHE A 50 4.66 6.06 -4.74
CA PHE A 50 4.10 5.24 -3.67
C PHE A 50 4.74 5.52 -2.31
N ILE A 51 6.07 5.62 -2.23
CA ILE A 51 6.78 5.93 -0.96
C ILE A 51 6.39 7.32 -0.46
N GLU A 52 6.36 8.32 -1.33
CA GLU A 52 5.91 9.69 -1.00
C GLU A 52 4.48 9.69 -0.48
N TYR A 53 3.58 8.96 -1.15
CA TYR A 53 2.20 8.83 -0.73
C TYR A 53 2.07 8.18 0.66
N ILE A 54 2.76 7.07 0.92
CA ILE A 54 2.71 6.43 2.25
C ILE A 54 3.34 7.34 3.31
N HIS A 55 4.39 8.10 2.97
CA HIS A 55 4.99 9.08 3.86
C HIS A 55 3.98 10.15 4.28
N GLU A 56 3.12 10.64 3.37
CA GLU A 56 2.03 11.58 3.69
C GLU A 56 0.99 11.01 4.67
N LEU A 57 0.80 9.68 4.70
CA LEU A 57 -0.10 9.01 5.67
C LEU A 57 0.46 9.01 7.10
N GLY A 58 1.75 9.31 7.22
CA GLY A 58 2.44 9.51 8.47
C GLY A 58 3.38 8.35 8.82
N LEU A 59 4.53 8.75 9.37
CA LEU A 59 5.58 7.87 9.85
C LEU A 59 5.69 7.97 11.37
N HIS A 60 5.94 6.83 11.99
CA HIS A 60 6.45 6.81 13.35
C HIS A 60 7.98 6.81 13.29
N VAL A 61 8.60 7.85 13.84
CA VAL A 61 10.05 7.99 13.91
C VAL A 61 10.49 7.74 15.34
N GLU A 62 11.31 6.72 15.55
CA GLU A 62 11.93 6.43 16.84
C GLU A 62 13.44 6.67 16.72
N HIS A 63 13.98 7.53 17.58
CA HIS A 63 15.42 7.78 17.64
C HIS A 63 15.97 7.17 18.92
N LYS A 64 17.00 6.35 18.79
CA LYS A 64 17.71 5.70 19.89
C LYS A 64 19.17 6.10 19.85
N GLU A 65 19.64 6.70 20.93
CA GLU A 65 21.05 7.00 21.14
C GLU A 65 21.57 6.20 22.34
N SER A 66 22.75 5.61 22.20
CA SER A 66 23.44 4.94 23.30
C SER A 66 24.93 5.19 23.22
N THR A 67 25.57 5.34 24.38
CA THR A 67 27.02 5.48 24.48
C THR A 67 27.58 4.25 25.18
N VAL A 68 28.43 3.49 24.48
CA VAL A 68 29.11 2.31 25.05
C VAL A 68 30.60 2.49 24.84
N ASN A 69 31.39 2.42 25.92
CA ASN A 69 32.85 2.59 25.88
C ASN A 69 33.31 3.88 25.17
N LEU A 70 32.67 5.02 25.47
CA LEU A 70 32.95 6.33 24.85
C LEU A 70 32.64 6.40 23.34
N GLN A 71 31.99 5.39 22.76
CA GLN A 71 31.48 5.40 21.40
C GLN A 71 29.98 5.67 21.42
N ASN A 72 29.55 6.68 20.67
CA ASN A 72 28.14 7.01 20.49
C ASN A 72 27.57 6.21 19.30
N PHE A 73 26.46 5.52 19.57
CA PHE A 73 25.65 4.83 18.59
C PHE A 73 24.31 5.55 18.49
N SER A 74 23.96 5.99 17.30
CA SER A 74 22.67 6.60 17.02
C SER A 74 21.96 5.77 15.96
N THR A 75 20.72 5.37 16.25
CA THR A 75 19.86 4.63 15.33
C THR A 75 18.52 5.35 15.21
N THR A 76 18.14 5.68 13.98
CA THR A 76 16.80 6.20 13.67
C THR A 76 16.00 5.11 12.98
N ILE A 77 14.87 4.72 13.58
CA ILE A 77 13.95 3.72 13.07
C ILE A 77 12.72 4.44 12.51
N LEU A 78 12.44 4.20 11.23
CA LEU A 78 11.28 4.73 10.52
C LEU A 78 10.26 3.61 10.35
N THR A 79 9.11 3.73 11.01
CA THR A 79 8.03 2.72 10.97
C THR A 79 6.80 3.32 10.27
N LEU A 80 6.38 2.69 9.18
CA LEU A 80 5.13 3.03 8.50
C LEU A 80 3.96 2.53 9.35
N LYS A 81 2.93 3.35 9.51
CA LYS A 81 1.73 2.92 10.24
C LYS A 81 1.04 1.80 9.48
N THR A 82 0.66 0.73 10.19
CA THR A 82 -0.22 -0.30 9.66
C THR A 82 -1.53 0.36 9.22
N THR A 83 -1.78 0.37 7.91
CA THR A 83 -2.91 1.07 7.31
C THR A 83 -3.63 0.12 6.37
N CYS A 84 -4.95 0.13 6.42
CA CYS A 84 -5.78 -0.63 5.48
C CYS A 84 -5.97 0.19 4.20
N PHE A 85 -5.90 -0.46 3.05
CA PHE A 85 -6.09 0.19 1.75
C PHE A 85 -7.26 -0.43 0.99
N LYS A 86 -8.07 0.41 0.36
CA LYS A 86 -8.89 0.02 -0.78
C LYS A 86 -8.04 0.17 -2.03
N VAL A 87 -8.00 -0.90 -2.82
CA VAL A 87 -7.32 -0.92 -4.11
C VAL A 87 -8.36 -1.24 -5.17
N ASP A 88 -8.59 -0.30 -6.09
CA ASP A 88 -9.38 -0.57 -7.29
C ASP A 88 -8.43 -0.60 -8.48
N PHE A 89 -8.52 -1.67 -9.28
CA PHE A 89 -7.59 -1.95 -10.37
C PHE A 89 -8.37 -2.17 -11.67
N ASN A 90 -7.98 -1.49 -12.75
CA ASN A 90 -8.52 -1.70 -14.09
C ASN A 90 -7.41 -1.66 -15.15
N ASP A 91 -7.81 -1.76 -16.43
CA ASP A 91 -6.90 -1.86 -17.57
C ASP A 91 -6.03 -0.61 -17.79
N ASN A 92 -6.43 0.56 -17.27
CA ASN A 92 -5.76 1.84 -17.53
C ASN A 92 -5.06 2.40 -16.29
N PHE A 93 -5.57 2.13 -15.10
CA PHE A 93 -5.03 2.65 -13.85
C PHE A 93 -5.36 1.79 -12.64
N ALA A 94 -4.53 1.91 -11.62
CA ALA A 94 -4.80 1.42 -10.27
C ALA A 94 -4.97 2.61 -9.32
N THR A 95 -5.95 2.53 -8.43
CA THR A 95 -6.13 3.49 -7.34
C THR A 95 -5.83 2.81 -6.01
N ILE A 96 -5.14 3.52 -5.13
CA ILE A 96 -4.81 3.07 -3.78
C ILE A 96 -5.30 4.15 -2.82
N ALA A 97 -6.21 3.82 -1.91
CA ALA A 97 -6.75 4.77 -0.93
C ALA A 97 -6.76 4.17 0.47
N PRO A 98 -6.19 4.82 1.50
CA PRO A 98 -6.26 4.33 2.87
C PRO A 98 -7.68 4.45 3.39
N LEU A 99 -8.03 3.53 4.28
CA LEU A 99 -9.29 3.49 4.98
C LEU A 99 -9.14 4.14 6.37
N LYS A 100 -10.14 4.94 6.76
CA LYS A 100 -10.33 5.46 8.12
C LYS A 100 -11.70 5.10 8.65
#